data_AF-A0A9W8JMP4-F1
#
_entry.id   AF-A0A9W8JMP4-F1
#
_cell.length_a   1.000
_cell.length_b   1.000
_cell.length_c   1.000
_cell.angle_alpha   90.00
_cell.angle_beta   90.00
_cell.angle_gamma   90.00
#
_symmetry.space_group_name_H-M   'P 1'
#
loop_
_entity.id
_entity.type
_entity.pdbx_description
1 polymer ?
#
loop_
_entity_poly.entity_id
_entity_poly.type
_entity_poly.pdbx_seq_one_letter_code
_entity_poly.pdbx_strand_id
1 'polypeptide(L)'
;MAAVVPEMAPFIRAAVAAKPGLKNFPVPSTSVAMQMQRLVYSPFKAATERGPIESLADHPFLIVIDGLDKCKDKEEIQDLIEGMLTFFDENPFIPLRVFITSRVEQHIQSHLNVPGVRLESLVDHCSDNDITTFLDVLFESERRRNPVIRAYLSEHGEWPVPGINRSW
;
A
#
# COMPACT_ATOMS: atom_id res chain seq x y z
N MET A 1 6.14 3.79 13.01
CA MET A 1 6.78 2.54 13.46
C MET A 1 6.91 2.48 14.97
N ALA A 2 7.88 3.14 15.61
CA ALA A 2 8.07 3.04 17.07
C ALA A 2 6.86 3.44 17.95
N ALA A 3 5.96 4.29 17.43
CA ALA A 3 4.72 4.65 18.13
C ALA A 3 3.66 3.54 18.10
N VAL A 4 3.70 2.65 17.09
CA VAL A 4 2.75 1.54 16.90
C VAL A 4 3.34 0.22 17.38
N VAL A 5 4.67 0.08 17.30
CA VAL A 5 5.44 -1.06 17.81
C VAL A 5 6.53 -0.52 18.75
N PRO A 6 6.20 -0.24 20.02
CA PRO A 6 7.13 0.35 21.00
C PRO A 6 8.42 -0.45 21.20
N GLU A 7 8.37 -1.77 21.05
CA GLU A 7 9.47 -2.71 21.19
C GLU A 7 10.61 -2.45 20.19
N MET A 8 10.29 -1.84 19.04
CA MET A 8 11.29 -1.42 18.05
C MET A 8 12.07 -0.17 18.48
N ALA A 9 11.51 0.64 19.38
CA ALA A 9 12.07 1.95 19.72
C ALA A 9 13.53 1.94 20.19
N PRO A 10 14.00 1.03 21.08
CA PRO A 10 15.42 0.97 21.44
C PRO A 10 16.34 0.68 20.25
N PHE A 11 15.92 -0.19 19.33
CA PHE A 11 16.71 -0.57 18.16
C PHE A 11 16.77 0.56 17.12
N ILE A 12 15.66 1.27 16.91
CA ILE A 12 15.62 2.45 16.05
C ILE A 12 16.55 3.54 16.61
N ARG A 13 16.48 3.82 17.92
CA ARG A 13 17.38 4.80 18.56
C ARG A 13 18.84 4.40 18.40
N ALA A 14 19.17 3.13 18.59
CA ALA A 14 20.53 2.62 18.39
C ALA A 14 21.00 2.78 16.94
N ALA A 15 20.15 2.47 15.96
CA ALA A 15 20.47 2.63 14.54
C ALA A 15 20.75 4.10 14.18
N VAL A 16 19.90 5.02 14.64
CA VAL A 16 20.06 6.46 14.41
C VAL A 16 21.30 7.02 15.10
N ALA A 17 21.63 6.54 16.30
CA ALA A 17 22.84 6.94 17.01
C ALA A 17 24.11 6.44 16.31
N ALA A 18 24.10 5.20 15.82
CA ALA A 18 25.23 4.60 15.10
C ALA A 18 25.46 5.22 13.71
N LYS A 19 24.40 5.67 13.04
CA LYS A 19 24.48 6.30 11.72
C LYS A 19 23.65 7.59 11.67
N PRO A 20 24.20 8.73 12.10
CA PRO A 20 23.50 10.01 12.12
C PRO A 20 22.95 10.43 10.75
N GLY A 21 23.58 9.99 9.66
CA GLY A 21 23.13 10.22 8.28
C GLY A 21 21.77 9.60 7.92
N LEU A 22 21.21 8.71 8.76
CA LEU A 22 19.82 8.28 8.63
C LEU A 22 18.81 9.42 8.86
N LYS A 23 19.24 10.51 9.50
CA LYS A 23 18.48 11.76 9.57
C LYS A 23 18.68 12.49 8.24
N ASN A 24 17.94 12.08 7.21
CA ASN A 24 18.01 12.63 5.85
C ASN A 24 17.48 14.08 5.76
N PHE A 25 18.14 15.01 6.44
CA PHE A 25 17.81 16.43 6.41
C PHE A 25 19.09 17.27 6.44
N PRO A 26 19.26 18.27 5.55
CA PRO A 26 18.46 18.60 4.38
C PRO A 26 18.88 17.86 3.09
N VAL A 27 19.95 17.07 3.14
CA VAL A 27 20.49 16.32 1.98
C VAL A 27 20.39 14.82 2.27
N PRO A 28 19.88 13.99 1.33
CA PRO A 28 19.91 12.54 1.49
C PRO A 28 21.35 12.05 1.60
N SER A 29 21.68 11.35 2.69
CA SER A 29 22.99 10.71 2.83
C SER A 29 22.90 9.18 2.84
N THR A 30 21.67 8.66 2.72
CA THR A 30 21.36 7.23 2.68
C THR A 30 20.19 6.97 1.73
N SER A 31 20.25 5.87 0.97
CA SER A 31 19.16 5.43 0.11
C SER A 31 17.93 5.01 0.92
N VAL A 32 16.75 5.00 0.30
CA VAL A 32 15.51 4.49 0.90
C VAL A 32 15.65 3.02 1.31
N ALA A 33 16.29 2.18 0.50
CA ALA A 33 16.56 0.78 0.86
C ALA A 33 17.36 0.65 2.17
N MET A 34 18.42 1.46 2.34
CA MET A 34 19.22 1.47 3.56
C MET A 34 18.42 1.95 4.78
N GLN A 35 17.55 2.94 4.59
CA GLN A 35 16.66 3.41 5.66
C GLN A 35 15.66 2.33 6.06
N MET A 36 15.01 1.67 5.09
CA MET A 36 14.11 0.55 5.37
C MET A 36 14.83 -0.55 6.13
N GLN A 37 16.03 -0.94 5.69
CA GLN A 37 16.82 -1.95 6.38
C GLN A 37 17.15 -1.55 7.84
N ARG A 38 17.57 -0.31 8.07
CA ARG A 38 18.08 0.15 9.37
C ARG A 38 17.01 0.62 10.34
N LEU A 39 15.90 1.13 9.84
CA LEU A 39 14.85 1.77 10.66
C LEU A 39 13.57 0.92 10.74
N VAL A 40 13.39 -0.04 9.83
CA VAL A 40 12.20 -0.90 9.76
C VAL A 40 12.57 -2.36 9.95
N TYR A 41 13.26 -2.96 8.98
CA TYR A 41 13.48 -4.41 8.92
C TYR A 41 14.34 -4.93 10.08
N SER A 42 15.55 -4.39 10.27
CA SER A 42 16.44 -4.83 11.36
C SER A 42 15.84 -4.57 12.75
N PRO A 43 15.26 -3.38 13.03
CA PRO A 43 14.60 -3.16 14.32
C PRO A 43 13.39 -4.07 14.57
N PHE A 44 12.60 -4.37 13.54
CA PHE A 44 11.42 -5.23 13.68
C PHE A 44 11.84 -6.67 13.99
N LYS A 45 12.79 -7.20 13.22
CA LYS A 45 13.40 -8.51 13.47
C LYS A 45 13.96 -8.60 14.89
N ALA A 46 14.78 -7.65 15.30
CA ALA A 46 15.38 -7.65 16.62
C ALA A 46 14.35 -7.55 17.76
N ALA A 47 13.22 -6.86 17.54
CA ALA A 47 12.11 -6.84 18.48
C ALA A 47 11.42 -8.22 18.57
N THR A 48 11.13 -8.86 17.44
CA THR A 48 10.53 -10.20 17.41
C THR A 48 11.41 -11.29 18.01
N GLU A 49 12.74 -11.16 17.89
CA GLU A 49 13.70 -12.10 18.49
C GLU A 49 13.77 -12.00 20.02
N ARG A 50 13.34 -10.87 20.61
CA ARG A 50 13.29 -10.70 22.07
C ARG A 50 12.04 -11.29 22.71
N GLY A 51 11.04 -11.63 21.91
CA GLY A 51 9.78 -12.18 22.37
C GLY A 51 8.61 -11.72 21.51
N PRO A 52 7.38 -12.15 21.86
CA PRO A 52 6.17 -11.69 21.19
C PRO A 52 6.08 -10.17 21.26
N ILE A 53 5.71 -9.56 20.12
CA ILE A 53 5.38 -8.13 20.08
C ILE A 53 3.92 -8.02 20.50
N GLU A 54 3.66 -7.43 21.67
CA GLU A 54 2.31 -7.40 22.26
C GLU A 54 1.32 -6.68 21.35
N SER A 55 1.76 -5.63 20.65
CA SER A 55 0.91 -4.86 19.74
C SER A 55 0.49 -5.61 18.47
N LEU A 56 1.11 -6.77 18.18
CA LEU A 56 0.77 -7.58 17.01
C LEU A 56 -0.24 -8.69 17.32
N ALA A 57 -0.43 -9.06 18.59
CA ALA A 57 -1.21 -10.24 18.97
C ALA A 57 -0.87 -11.44 18.06
N ASP A 58 -1.88 -12.08 17.45
CA ASP A 58 -1.72 -13.19 16.49
C ASP A 58 -1.67 -12.75 15.01
N HIS A 59 -1.50 -11.45 14.73
CA HIS A 59 -1.58 -10.89 13.37
C HIS A 59 -0.25 -10.29 12.93
N PRO A 60 0.12 -10.43 11.64
CA PRO A 60 1.33 -9.80 11.13
C PRO A 60 1.16 -8.27 11.04
N PHE A 61 2.26 -7.54 11.25
CA PHE A 61 2.29 -6.11 10.99
C PHE A 61 2.22 -5.83 9.49
N LEU A 62 1.31 -4.96 9.06
CA LEU A 62 1.15 -4.60 7.65
C LEU A 62 1.74 -3.22 7.37
N ILE A 63 2.67 -3.16 6.42
CA ILE A 63 3.15 -1.92 5.81
C ILE A 63 2.41 -1.73 4.49
N VAL A 64 1.81 -0.56 4.29
CA VAL A 64 1.16 -0.18 3.04
C VAL A 64 2.02 0.88 2.34
N ILE A 65 2.42 0.60 1.10
CA ILE A 65 3.14 1.53 0.22
C ILE A 65 2.21 1.85 -0.94
N ASP A 66 1.68 3.08 -0.94
CA ASP A 66 0.76 3.53 -1.99
C ASP A 66 1.51 4.26 -3.12
N GLY A 67 1.24 3.89 -4.37
CA GLY A 67 1.75 4.58 -5.56
C GLY A 67 3.26 4.47 -5.75
N LEU A 68 3.83 3.27 -5.64
CA LEU A 68 5.28 3.05 -5.80
C LEU A 68 5.82 3.58 -7.15
N ASP A 69 4.99 3.57 -8.20
CA ASP A 69 5.32 4.12 -9.53
C ASP A 69 5.50 5.64 -9.57
N LYS A 70 5.11 6.37 -8.52
CA LYS A 70 5.28 7.83 -8.45
C LYS A 70 6.69 8.24 -8.11
N CYS A 71 7.52 7.31 -7.63
CA CYS A 71 8.94 7.57 -7.42
C CYS A 71 9.64 7.70 -8.78
N LYS A 72 10.42 8.77 -8.94
CA LYS A 72 11.11 9.08 -10.21
C LYS A 72 12.41 8.31 -10.37
N ASP A 73 13.04 7.97 -9.25
CA ASP A 73 14.30 7.25 -9.23
C ASP A 73 14.03 5.75 -9.32
N LYS A 74 14.25 5.20 -10.52
CA LYS A 74 14.00 3.78 -10.80
C LYS A 74 15.01 2.86 -10.12
N GLU A 75 16.25 3.33 -9.97
CA GLU A 75 17.30 2.56 -9.29
C GLU A 75 16.97 2.46 -7.80
N GLU A 76 16.52 3.55 -7.18
CA GLU A 76 16.11 3.53 -5.77
C GLU A 76 14.88 2.64 -5.51
N ILE A 77 13.91 2.60 -6.44
CA ILE A 77 12.77 1.66 -6.37
C ILE A 77 13.27 0.21 -6.46
N GLN A 78 14.17 -0.07 -7.41
CA GLN A 78 14.74 -1.39 -7.59
C GLN A 78 15.48 -1.85 -6.32
N ASP A 79 16.38 -1.02 -5.79
CA ASP A 79 17.12 -1.29 -4.55
C ASP A 79 16.17 -1.55 -3.36
N LEU A 80 15.06 -0.80 -3.28
CA LEU A 80 14.05 -0.99 -2.26
C LEU A 80 13.36 -2.36 -2.40
N ILE A 81 12.96 -2.74 -3.61
CA ILE A 81 12.30 -4.03 -3.88
C ILE A 81 13.27 -5.18 -3.60
N GLU A 82 14.49 -5.13 -4.13
CA GLU A 82 15.49 -6.18 -3.95
C GLU A 82 15.87 -6.36 -2.47
N GLY A 83 16.06 -5.24 -1.75
CA GLY A 83 16.32 -5.27 -0.30
C GLY A 83 15.15 -5.86 0.50
N MET A 84 13.92 -5.55 0.09
CA MET A 84 12.71 -6.12 0.70
C MET A 84 12.62 -7.64 0.45
N LEU A 85 12.83 -8.09 -0.79
CA LEU A 85 12.80 -9.52 -1.14
C LEU A 85 13.86 -10.30 -0.37
N THR A 86 15.10 -9.80 -0.37
CA THR A 86 16.22 -10.39 0.39
C THR A 86 15.87 -10.55 1.86
N PHE A 87 15.26 -9.51 2.47
CA PHE A 87 14.84 -9.57 3.86
C PHE A 87 13.80 -10.66 4.13
N PHE A 88 12.80 -10.84 3.26
CA PHE A 88 11.78 -11.87 3.44
C PHE A 88 12.33 -13.29 3.20
N ASP A 89 13.22 -13.45 2.23
CA ASP A 89 13.90 -14.72 1.97
C ASP A 89 14.75 -15.18 3.16
N GLU A 90 15.47 -14.24 3.79
CA GLU A 90 16.26 -14.51 4.99
C GLU A 90 15.41 -14.73 6.26
N ASN A 91 14.16 -14.24 6.27
CA ASN A 91 13.30 -14.22 7.45
C ASN A 91 11.87 -14.69 7.13
N PRO A 92 11.66 -15.93 6.65
CA PRO A 92 10.38 -16.38 6.09
C PRO A 92 9.23 -16.45 7.09
N PHE A 93 9.52 -16.50 8.39
CA PHE A 93 8.52 -16.58 9.46
C PHE A 93 8.30 -15.24 10.19
N ILE A 94 8.90 -14.16 9.70
CA ILE A 94 8.73 -12.87 10.35
C ILE A 94 7.27 -12.41 10.23
N PRO A 95 6.63 -11.94 11.32
CA PRO A 95 5.24 -11.49 11.30
C PRO A 95 5.13 -10.08 10.68
N LEU A 96 5.66 -9.89 9.48
CA LEU A 96 5.62 -8.66 8.71
C LEU A 96 5.06 -8.94 7.31
N ARG A 97 4.21 -8.05 6.82
CA ARG A 97 3.70 -8.05 5.44
C ARG A 97 3.86 -6.67 4.84
N VAL A 98 4.10 -6.63 3.53
CA VAL A 98 4.09 -5.40 2.75
C VAL A 98 3.03 -5.52 1.66
N PHE A 99 2.14 -4.54 1.60
CA PHE A 99 1.17 -4.37 0.53
C PHE A 99 1.54 -3.14 -0.28
N ILE A 100 1.74 -3.32 -1.58
CA ILE A 100 2.20 -2.27 -2.49
C ILE A 100 1.11 -2.03 -3.52
N THR A 101 0.75 -0.78 -3.73
CA THR A 101 -0.04 -0.37 -4.89
C THR A 101 0.89 0.33 -5.90
N SER A 102 0.67 0.05 -7.18
CA SER A 102 1.45 0.64 -8.27
C SER A 102 0.67 0.52 -9.57
N ARG A 103 0.90 1.44 -10.51
CA ARG A 103 0.51 1.21 -11.91
C ARG A 103 1.30 0.04 -12.51
N VAL A 104 0.75 -0.56 -13.56
CA VAL A 104 1.41 -1.61 -14.35
C VAL A 104 2.58 -1.02 -15.13
N GLU A 105 3.71 -0.81 -14.45
CA GLU A 105 4.96 -0.41 -15.07
C GLU A 105 5.91 -1.61 -15.12
N GLN A 106 6.38 -1.95 -16.33
CA GLN A 106 7.19 -3.16 -16.56
C GLN A 106 8.43 -3.22 -15.68
N HIS A 107 9.06 -2.08 -15.41
CA HIS A 107 10.26 -1.95 -14.60
C HIS A 107 10.05 -2.21 -13.10
N ILE A 108 8.80 -2.27 -12.62
CA ILE A 108 8.46 -2.68 -11.25
C ILE A 108 8.05 -4.16 -11.27
N GLN A 109 7.22 -4.54 -12.25
CA GLN A 109 6.72 -5.91 -12.37
C GLN A 109 7.83 -6.94 -12.58
N SER A 110 8.88 -6.60 -13.34
CA SER A 110 10.00 -7.54 -13.61
C SER A 110 10.71 -7.99 -12.34
N HIS A 111 10.73 -7.16 -11.28
CA HIS A 111 11.40 -7.49 -10.01
C HIS A 111 10.46 -8.20 -9.03
N LEU A 112 9.15 -8.13 -9.24
CA LEU A 112 8.14 -8.70 -8.33
C LEU A 112 7.58 -10.05 -8.79
N ASN A 113 7.90 -10.51 -10.01
CA ASN A 113 7.51 -11.82 -10.51
C ASN A 113 8.43 -12.93 -9.97
N VAL A 114 8.44 -13.11 -8.65
CA VAL A 114 9.28 -14.08 -7.93
C VAL A 114 8.44 -14.90 -6.94
N PRO A 115 8.89 -16.10 -6.54
CA PRO A 115 8.21 -16.88 -5.50
C PRO A 115 8.01 -16.07 -4.22
N GLY A 116 6.87 -16.24 -3.55
CA GLY A 116 6.55 -15.53 -2.31
C GLY A 116 5.88 -14.16 -2.48
N VAL A 117 5.94 -13.56 -3.66
CA VAL A 117 5.17 -12.36 -4.00
C VAL A 117 3.83 -12.74 -4.61
N ARG A 118 2.75 -12.11 -4.11
CA ARG A 118 1.42 -12.20 -4.72
C ARG A 118 1.16 -10.94 -5.53
N LEU A 119 1.19 -11.08 -6.86
CA LEU A 119 0.86 -10.01 -7.78
C LEU A 119 -0.60 -10.16 -8.21
N GLU A 120 -1.39 -9.12 -8.02
CA GLU A 120 -2.79 -9.07 -8.43
C GLU A 120 -3.01 -7.82 -9.30
N SER A 121 -3.55 -8.03 -10.50
CA SER A 121 -3.94 -6.94 -11.39
C SER A 121 -5.39 -6.59 -11.14
N LEU A 122 -5.67 -5.35 -10.70
CA LEU A 122 -7.04 -4.90 -10.47
C LEU A 122 -7.90 -4.91 -11.75
N VAL A 123 -7.27 -4.88 -12.93
CA VAL A 123 -7.98 -5.01 -14.22
C VAL A 123 -8.68 -6.36 -14.32
N ASP A 124 -8.07 -7.42 -13.78
CA ASP A 124 -8.62 -8.78 -13.84
C ASP A 124 -9.80 -8.98 -12.87
N HIS A 125 -10.01 -8.02 -11.96
CA HIS A 125 -11.08 -8.02 -10.96
C HIS A 125 -12.15 -6.98 -11.22
N CYS A 126 -12.03 -6.17 -12.28
CA CYS A 126 -13.03 -5.18 -12.64
C CYS A 126 -14.10 -5.83 -13.52
N SER A 127 -15.35 -5.85 -13.07
CA SER A 127 -16.47 -6.34 -13.86
C SER A 127 -17.45 -5.22 -14.25
N ASP A 128 -18.19 -5.41 -15.34
CA ASP A 128 -19.32 -4.53 -15.70
C ASP A 128 -20.34 -4.42 -14.57
N ASN A 129 -20.42 -5.44 -13.72
CA ASN A 129 -21.27 -5.46 -12.55
C ASN A 129 -20.77 -4.49 -11.45
N ASP A 130 -19.46 -4.34 -11.27
CA ASP A 130 -18.89 -3.36 -10.32
C ASP A 130 -19.12 -1.93 -10.83
N ILE A 131 -18.95 -1.70 -12.13
CA ILE A 131 -19.26 -0.42 -12.78
C ILE A 131 -20.76 -0.11 -12.61
N THR A 132 -21.62 -1.09 -12.87
CA THR A 132 -23.07 -0.94 -12.70
C THR A 132 -23.42 -0.62 -11.26
N THR A 133 -22.87 -1.36 -10.30
CA THR A 133 -23.09 -1.13 -8.87
C THR A 133 -22.64 0.26 -8.45
N PHE A 134 -21.45 0.70 -8.90
CA PHE A 134 -20.93 2.02 -8.63
C PHE A 134 -21.85 3.12 -9.17
N LEU A 135 -22.30 2.99 -10.42
CA LEU A 135 -23.23 3.94 -11.04
C LEU A 135 -24.58 3.97 -10.31
N ASP A 136 -25.12 2.82 -9.94
CA ASP A 136 -26.39 2.75 -9.22
C ASP A 136 -26.29 3.44 -7.84
N VAL A 137 -25.18 3.27 -7.12
CA VAL A 137 -24.90 3.98 -5.86
C VAL A 137 -24.81 5.50 -6.08
N LEU A 138 -24.13 5.95 -7.14
CA LEU A 138 -24.03 7.38 -7.46
C LEU A 138 -25.39 7.97 -7.84
N PHE A 139 -26.15 7.31 -8.69
CA PHE A 139 -27.48 7.77 -9.09
C PHE A 139 -28.44 7.81 -7.92
N GLU A 140 -28.43 6.80 -7.04
CA GLU A 140 -29.24 6.81 -5.84
C GLU A 140 -28.88 7.99 -4.90
N SER A 141 -27.59 8.26 -4.72
CA SER A 141 -27.12 9.44 -3.99
C SER A 141 -27.68 10.74 -4.57
N GLU A 142 -27.61 10.91 -5.89
CA GLU A 142 -28.08 12.12 -6.58
C GLU A 142 -29.61 12.27 -6.52
N ARG A 143 -30.36 11.18 -6.69
CA ARG A 143 -31.83 11.18 -6.53
C ARG A 143 -32.27 11.72 -5.16
N ARG A 144 -31.49 11.44 -4.11
CA ARG A 144 -31.78 11.89 -2.74
C ARG A 144 -31.41 13.36 -2.51
N ARG A 145 -30.26 13.80 -3.04
CA ARG A 145 -29.64 15.07 -2.67
C ARG A 145 -29.97 16.21 -3.62
N ASN A 146 -30.16 15.93 -4.90
CA ASN A 146 -30.23 16.96 -5.93
C ASN A 146 -31.67 17.45 -6.16
N PRO A 147 -31.99 18.73 -5.88
CA PRO A 147 -33.35 19.26 -6.03
C PRO A 147 -33.83 19.27 -7.49
N VAL A 148 -32.93 19.46 -8.46
CA VAL A 148 -33.27 19.44 -9.90
C VAL A 148 -33.68 18.04 -10.33
N ILE A 149 -32.92 17.02 -9.91
CA ILE A 149 -33.25 15.61 -10.20
C ILE A 149 -34.56 15.21 -9.53
N ARG A 150 -34.82 15.66 -8.30
CA ARG A 150 -36.12 15.41 -7.63
C ARG A 150 -37.29 16.08 -8.36
N ALA A 151 -37.12 17.31 -8.82
CA ALA A 151 -38.13 17.98 -9.63
C ALA A 151 -38.37 17.22 -10.95
N TYR A 152 -37.31 16.82 -11.64
CA TYR A 152 -37.41 16.00 -12.85
C TYR A 152 -38.16 14.68 -12.60
N LEU A 153 -37.82 13.95 -11.54
CA LEU A 153 -38.50 12.72 -11.14
C LEU A 153 -39.99 12.94 -10.84
N SER A 154 -40.37 14.08 -10.26
CA SER A 154 -41.78 14.38 -9.98
C SER A 154 -42.61 14.60 -11.25
N GLU A 155 -41.98 15.08 -12.33
CA GLU A 155 -42.65 15.36 -13.60
C GLU A 155 -42.57 14.19 -14.60
N HIS A 156 -41.47 13.42 -14.59
CA HIS A 156 -41.14 12.44 -15.63
C HIS A 156 -41.02 11.00 -15.11
N GLY A 157 -41.10 10.77 -13.80
CA GLY A 157 -41.19 9.45 -13.18
C GLY A 157 -39.85 8.77 -12.86
N GLU A 158 -38.93 8.66 -13.82
CA GLU A 158 -37.69 7.88 -13.63
C GLU A 158 -36.43 8.59 -14.14
N TRP A 159 -35.35 8.44 -13.38
CA TRP A 159 -34.02 8.94 -13.71
C TRP A 159 -32.94 8.10 -12.99
N PRO A 160 -31.85 7.69 -13.67
CA PRO A 160 -31.62 7.83 -15.11
C PRO A 160 -32.60 7.00 -15.95
N VAL A 161 -32.84 7.40 -17.21
CA VAL A 161 -33.79 6.72 -18.09
C VAL A 161 -33.28 5.31 -18.46
N PRO A 162 -34.06 4.24 -18.22
CA PRO A 162 -33.67 2.89 -18.61
C PRO A 162 -33.44 2.77 -20.11
N GLY A 163 -32.36 2.11 -20.54
CA GLY A 163 -32.09 1.81 -21.95
C GLY A 163 -31.35 2.89 -22.75
N ILE A 164 -30.98 4.03 -22.14
CA ILE A 164 -29.94 4.91 -22.71
C ILE A 164 -28.59 4.23 -22.46
N ASN A 165 -28.16 3.40 -23.41
CA ASN A 165 -26.89 2.65 -23.51
C ASN A 165 -26.06 2.54 -22.22
N ARG A 166 -26.25 1.44 -21.49
CA ARG A 166 -25.22 0.86 -20.61
C ARG A 166 -24.30 -0.08 -21.40
N SER A 167 -23.92 0.31 -22.62
CA SER A 167 -22.95 -0.41 -23.44
C SER A 167 -21.59 0.23 -23.23
N TRP A 168 -20.81 -0.33 -22.30
CA TRP A 168 -19.38 -0.04 -22.15
C TRP A 168 -18.57 -1.12 -22.87
#